data_AF-A0A6A7SLI5-F1
#
_entry.id   AF-A0A6A7SLI5-F1
#
_cell.length_a   1.000
_cell.length_b   1.000
_cell.length_c   1.000
_cell.angle_alpha   90.00
_cell.angle_beta   90.00
_cell.angle_gamma   90.00
#
_symmetry.space_group_name_H-M   'P 1'
#
loop_
_entity.id
_entity.type
_entity.pdbx_description
1 polymer ?
#
loop_
_entity_poly.entity_id
_entity_poly.type
_entity_poly.pdbx_seq_one_letter_code
_entity_poly.pdbx_strand_id
1 'polypeptide(L)'
;MPTLRTIAGEDARIAADGDRLVIRGPAATVDALRDTVSALDHPLAELRVSVRIAPDTGTAANGNTERHSAGTAAAAVQRVRVREGGRAVIDTGRLEAEPKRWYWAGSDGTGFGEVPDYRDLPRGFTVTPQLTGGRVHVRITVRRDRRDGADIDTDTLITTVTGPLGEWLTLARTGTDTGDNRKNVKTWRAGGDGRRIELRVDRLD
;
A
#
# COMPACT_ATOMS: atom_id res chain seq x y z
N MET A 1 -16.25 -5.19 -14.15
CA MET A 1 -17.00 -6.40 -13.77
C MET A 1 -18.29 -6.43 -14.57
N PRO A 2 -18.56 -7.48 -15.36
CA PRO A 2 -19.86 -7.62 -16.00
C PRO A 2 -20.92 -7.82 -14.91
N THR A 3 -22.03 -7.09 -14.97
CA THR A 3 -23.18 -7.37 -14.11
C THR A 3 -23.80 -8.70 -14.52
N LEU A 4 -24.45 -9.44 -13.61
CA LEU A 4 -25.17 -10.68 -13.95
C LEU A 4 -26.16 -10.50 -15.12
N ARG A 5 -26.67 -9.27 -15.31
CA ARG A 5 -27.46 -8.84 -16.48
C ARG A 5 -26.74 -8.97 -17.83
N THR A 6 -25.43 -8.76 -17.86
CA THR A 6 -24.61 -8.86 -19.08
C THR A 6 -24.39 -10.31 -19.50
N ILE A 7 -24.44 -11.27 -18.56
CA ILE A 7 -24.27 -12.71 -18.82
C ILE A 7 -25.64 -13.36 -19.16
N ALA A 8 -26.72 -12.86 -18.57
CA ALA A 8 -28.07 -13.36 -18.78
C ALA A 8 -28.62 -13.13 -20.20
N GLY A 9 -28.16 -12.10 -20.91
CA GLY A 9 -28.82 -11.63 -22.14
C GLY A 9 -30.26 -11.17 -21.88
N GLU A 10 -31.02 -10.86 -22.94
CA GLU A 10 -32.46 -10.53 -22.83
C GLU A 10 -33.34 -11.76 -22.55
N ASP A 11 -32.78 -12.97 -22.72
CA ASP A 11 -33.50 -14.25 -22.67
C ASP A 11 -33.57 -14.88 -21.28
N ALA A 12 -32.80 -14.37 -20.30
CA ALA A 12 -32.83 -14.87 -18.93
C ALA A 12 -33.36 -13.81 -17.95
N ARG A 13 -34.45 -14.15 -17.27
CA ARG A 13 -35.01 -13.39 -16.15
C ARG A 13 -34.33 -13.81 -14.86
N ILE A 14 -33.82 -12.84 -14.13
CA ILE A 14 -33.22 -13.01 -12.81
C ILE A 14 -34.10 -12.26 -11.81
N ALA A 15 -34.53 -12.95 -10.75
CA ALA A 15 -35.19 -12.37 -9.60
C ALA A 15 -34.46 -12.78 -8.32
N ALA A 16 -34.31 -11.86 -7.38
CA ALA A 16 -33.82 -12.16 -6.03
C ALA A 16 -35.03 -12.32 -5.10
N ASP A 17 -35.08 -13.41 -4.34
CA ASP A 17 -36.10 -13.72 -3.35
C ASP A 17 -35.42 -14.12 -2.03
N GLY A 18 -35.24 -13.15 -1.14
CA GLY A 18 -34.51 -13.33 0.11
C GLY A 18 -33.05 -13.76 -0.13
N ASP A 19 -32.72 -14.98 0.30
CA ASP A 19 -31.42 -15.63 0.14
C ASP A 19 -31.30 -16.45 -1.16
N ARG A 20 -32.33 -16.45 -2.00
CA ARG A 20 -32.38 -17.25 -3.24
C ARG A 20 -32.36 -16.37 -4.48
N LEU A 21 -31.64 -16.83 -5.50
CA LEU A 21 -31.69 -16.26 -6.84
C LEU A 21 -32.54 -17.17 -7.74
N VAL A 22 -33.67 -16.67 -8.23
CA VAL A 22 -34.54 -17.37 -9.19
C VAL A 22 -34.14 -16.97 -10.60
N ILE A 23 -33.67 -17.94 -11.38
CA ILE A 23 -33.21 -17.73 -12.76
C ILE A 23 -34.13 -18.52 -13.70
N ARG A 24 -34.66 -17.85 -14.71
CA ARG A 24 -35.46 -18.47 -15.78
C ARG A 24 -34.91 -18.05 -17.13
N GLY A 25 -34.45 -19.00 -17.93
CA GLY A 25 -33.94 -18.77 -19.27
C GLY A 25 -33.52 -20.09 -19.92
N PRO A 26 -32.81 -20.04 -21.07
CA PRO A 26 -32.25 -21.22 -21.72
C PRO A 26 -31.32 -22.01 -20.77
N ALA A 27 -31.32 -23.35 -20.87
CA ALA A 27 -30.54 -24.23 -19.98
C ALA A 27 -29.05 -23.86 -19.94
N ALA A 28 -28.45 -23.58 -21.10
CA ALA A 28 -27.05 -23.16 -21.22
C ALA A 28 -26.74 -21.87 -20.44
N THR A 29 -27.66 -20.90 -20.43
CA THR A 29 -27.49 -19.65 -19.68
C THR A 29 -27.63 -19.86 -18.18
N VAL A 30 -28.56 -20.73 -17.76
CA VAL A 30 -28.73 -21.10 -16.35
C VAL A 30 -27.48 -21.82 -15.82
N ASP A 31 -26.91 -22.73 -16.60
CA ASP A 31 -25.68 -23.45 -16.22
C ASP A 31 -24.48 -22.49 -16.12
N ALA A 32 -24.29 -21.60 -17.10
CA ALA A 32 -23.24 -20.58 -17.04
C ALA A 32 -23.36 -19.64 -15.83
N LEU A 33 -24.59 -19.24 -15.47
CA LEU A 33 -24.86 -18.43 -14.28
C LEU A 33 -24.63 -19.23 -12.99
N ARG A 34 -25.01 -20.51 -12.95
CA ARG A 34 -24.74 -21.40 -11.81
C ARG A 34 -23.24 -21.58 -11.58
N ASP A 35 -22.47 -21.78 -12.63
CA ASP A 35 -21.01 -21.92 -12.53
C ASP A 35 -20.37 -20.63 -11.99
N THR A 36 -20.87 -19.48 -12.47
CA THR A 36 -20.41 -18.17 -11.99
C THR A 36 -20.73 -17.95 -10.51
N VAL A 37 -21.94 -18.30 -10.06
CA VAL A 37 -22.33 -18.17 -8.65
C VAL A 37 -21.57 -19.14 -7.77
N SER A 38 -21.39 -20.40 -8.21
CA SER A 38 -20.59 -21.40 -7.48
C SER A 38 -19.13 -20.97 -7.34
N ALA A 39 -18.59 -20.24 -8.33
CA ALA A 39 -17.23 -19.68 -8.24
C ALA A 39 -17.12 -18.51 -7.24
N LEU A 40 -18.24 -17.88 -6.86
CA LEU A 40 -18.31 -16.80 -5.86
C LEU A 40 -18.66 -17.32 -4.46
N ASP A 41 -19.27 -18.51 -4.36
CA ASP A 41 -19.71 -19.11 -3.10
C ASP A 41 -18.54 -19.84 -2.40
N HIS A 42 -17.68 -19.05 -1.76
CA HIS A 42 -16.56 -19.53 -0.97
C HIS A 42 -16.66 -19.04 0.50
N PRO A 43 -16.24 -19.87 1.47
CA PRO A 43 -16.23 -19.45 2.86
C PRO A 43 -15.25 -18.30 3.06
N LEU A 44 -15.67 -17.28 3.80
CA LEU A 44 -14.86 -16.09 4.06
C LEU A 44 -13.59 -16.45 4.83
N ALA A 45 -12.43 -16.25 4.22
CA ALA A 45 -11.14 -16.59 4.83
C ALA A 45 -10.62 -15.50 5.78
N GLU A 46 -9.82 -15.89 6.80
CA GLU A 46 -8.99 -14.95 7.56
C GLU A 46 -7.65 -14.75 6.85
N LEU A 47 -7.29 -13.49 6.60
CA LEU A 47 -6.10 -13.11 5.85
C LEU A 47 -5.15 -12.32 6.75
N ARG A 48 -3.86 -12.64 6.69
CA ARG A 48 -2.79 -11.82 7.25
C ARG A 48 -2.14 -11.01 6.13
N VAL A 49 -2.30 -9.70 6.19
CA VAL A 49 -1.64 -8.76 5.29
C VAL A 49 -0.36 -8.27 5.95
N SER A 50 0.77 -8.43 5.25
CA SER A 50 2.09 -7.93 5.66
C SER A 50 2.57 -6.90 4.65
N VAL A 51 3.00 -5.74 5.13
CA VAL A 51 3.57 -4.66 4.30
C VAL A 51 4.95 -4.33 4.83
N ARG A 52 5.91 -4.14 3.92
CA ARG A 52 7.26 -3.69 4.28
C ARG A 52 7.78 -2.67 3.27
N ILE A 53 8.60 -1.77 3.78
CA ILE A 53 9.35 -0.81 2.97
C ILE A 53 10.82 -1.18 3.13
N ALA A 54 11.44 -1.65 2.06
CA ALA A 54 12.84 -2.04 2.04
C ALA A 54 13.65 -1.00 1.23
N PRO A 55 14.93 -0.78 1.57
CA PRO A 55 15.82 -0.03 0.69
C PRO A 55 15.95 -0.76 -0.66
N ASP A 56 15.88 -0.03 -1.76
CA ASP A 56 16.14 -0.54 -3.11
C ASP A 56 17.65 -0.56 -3.32
N THR A 57 18.33 -1.52 -2.69
CA THR A 57 19.73 -1.80 -2.99
C THR A 57 19.77 -2.43 -4.37
N GLY A 58 19.99 -1.61 -5.41
CA GLY A 58 20.23 -2.11 -6.75
C GLY A 58 21.29 -3.21 -6.69
N THR A 59 21.02 -4.36 -7.32
CA THR A 59 21.94 -5.49 -7.36
C THR A 59 23.22 -5.04 -8.06
N ALA A 60 24.21 -4.58 -7.30
CA ALA A 60 25.51 -4.17 -7.82
C ALA A 60 26.29 -5.43 -8.21
N ALA A 61 26.16 -5.83 -9.48
CA ALA A 61 27.12 -6.71 -10.11
C ALA A 61 28.47 -5.98 -10.21
N ASN A 62 29.51 -6.59 -9.65
CA ASN A 62 30.92 -6.17 -9.58
C ASN A 62 31.34 -5.13 -8.54
N GLY A 63 32.31 -5.53 -7.71
CA GLY A 63 33.30 -4.63 -7.13
C GLY A 63 33.35 -4.64 -5.62
N ASN A 64 34.21 -5.51 -5.09
CA ASN A 64 34.76 -5.52 -3.73
C ASN A 64 34.67 -4.17 -3.00
N THR A 65 33.70 -4.01 -2.10
CA THR A 65 33.69 -2.97 -1.07
C THR A 65 32.90 -3.52 0.11
N GLU A 66 33.58 -4.27 0.96
CA GLU A 66 33.21 -4.44 2.35
C GLU A 66 33.24 -3.06 3.02
N ARG A 67 32.13 -2.32 2.91
CA ARG A 67 31.88 -1.16 3.78
C ARG A 67 30.85 -1.58 4.80
N HIS A 68 31.35 -1.74 6.01
CA HIS A 68 30.60 -1.64 7.25
C HIS A 68 29.68 -0.41 7.21
N SER A 69 28.46 -0.59 6.74
CA SER A 69 27.35 0.32 6.99
C SER A 69 26.59 -0.29 8.14
N ALA A 70 26.84 0.27 9.33
CA ALA A 70 26.20 -0.09 10.57
C ALA A 70 24.67 -0.16 10.38
N GLY A 71 24.11 -1.35 10.60
CA GLY A 71 22.67 -1.60 10.67
C GLY A 71 21.96 -1.53 9.33
N THR A 72 21.93 -2.65 8.59
CA THR A 72 20.76 -2.93 7.74
C THR A 72 19.56 -2.93 8.66
N ALA A 73 18.87 -1.79 8.77
CA ALA A 73 17.62 -1.70 9.48
C ALA A 73 16.71 -2.74 8.82
N ALA A 74 16.53 -3.89 9.48
CA ALA A 74 15.67 -4.94 8.98
C ALA A 74 14.33 -4.29 8.65
N ALA A 75 13.93 -4.32 7.38
CA ALA A 75 12.76 -3.61 6.89
C ALA A 75 11.58 -3.92 7.83
N ALA A 76 11.11 -2.91 8.57
CA ALA A 76 10.10 -3.12 9.59
C ALA A 76 8.81 -3.61 8.92
N VAL A 77 8.45 -4.86 9.19
CA VAL A 77 7.26 -5.48 8.60
C VAL A 77 6.06 -5.15 9.48
N GLN A 78 5.11 -4.39 8.94
CA GLN A 78 3.81 -4.16 9.56
C GLN A 78 2.85 -5.26 9.14
N ARG A 79 2.08 -5.81 10.09
CA ARG A 79 1.14 -6.92 9.80
C ARG A 79 -0.22 -6.66 10.44
N VAL A 80 -1.29 -6.95 9.70
CA VAL A 80 -2.67 -6.90 10.18
C VAL A 80 -3.42 -8.16 9.78
N ARG A 81 -4.37 -8.58 10.61
CA ARG A 81 -5.32 -9.64 10.27
C ARG A 81 -6.65 -9.02 9.90
N VAL A 82 -7.27 -9.55 8.84
CA VAL A 82 -8.52 -9.04 8.32
C VAL A 82 -9.28 -10.19 7.68
N ARG A 83 -10.60 -10.21 7.83
CA ARG A 83 -11.44 -11.13 7.06
C ARG A 83 -11.45 -10.69 5.61
N GLU A 84 -11.54 -11.64 4.69
CA GLU A 84 -11.76 -11.38 3.29
C GLU A 84 -12.91 -10.35 3.08
N GLY A 85 -12.73 -9.41 2.15
CA GLY A 85 -13.66 -8.30 1.91
C GLY A 85 -13.65 -7.20 2.97
N GLY A 86 -13.05 -7.44 4.14
CA GLY A 86 -12.98 -6.48 5.24
C GLY A 86 -11.93 -5.39 5.02
N ARG A 87 -12.14 -4.25 5.68
CA ARG A 87 -11.16 -3.15 5.74
C ARG A 87 -10.34 -3.26 7.01
N ALA A 88 -9.02 -3.11 6.88
CA ALA A 88 -8.11 -3.01 8.01
C ALA A 88 -7.19 -1.79 7.87
N VAL A 89 -6.78 -1.22 9.01
CA VAL A 89 -5.94 -0.02 9.09
C VAL A 89 -4.87 -0.23 10.15
N ILE A 90 -3.64 0.14 9.82
CA ILE A 90 -2.56 0.36 10.78
C ILE A 90 -2.14 1.83 10.66
N ASP A 91 -2.11 2.53 11.79
CA ASP A 91 -1.42 3.80 11.93
C ASP A 91 -0.52 3.74 13.17
N THR A 92 0.76 4.01 12.94
CA THR A 92 1.83 4.04 13.95
C THR A 92 2.48 5.41 14.02
N GLY A 93 1.80 6.43 13.49
CA GLY A 93 2.18 7.83 13.61
C GLY A 93 2.39 8.27 15.06
N ARG A 94 3.15 9.34 15.24
CA ARG A 94 3.36 9.99 16.54
C ARG A 94 3.12 11.47 16.37
N LEU A 95 2.56 12.10 17.41
CA LEU A 95 2.50 13.55 17.51
C LEU A 95 3.91 14.09 17.67
N GLU A 96 4.30 15.02 16.80
CA GLU A 96 5.62 15.63 16.81
C GLU A 96 5.48 17.15 16.97
N ALA A 97 6.25 17.71 17.89
CA ALA A 97 6.23 19.15 18.16
C ALA A 97 7.02 19.90 17.09
N GLU A 98 6.38 20.93 16.53
CA GLU A 98 6.94 21.87 15.58
C GLU A 98 7.02 23.26 16.25
N PRO A 99 8.23 23.83 16.46
CA PRO A 99 8.34 25.13 17.09
C PRO A 99 7.89 26.23 16.13
N LYS A 100 6.76 26.88 16.44
CA LYS A 100 6.29 28.06 15.70
C LYS A 100 6.92 29.31 16.30
N ARG A 101 7.79 29.95 15.53
CA ARG A 101 8.52 31.16 15.92
C ARG A 101 7.87 32.40 15.31
N TRP A 102 7.76 33.46 16.10
CA TRP A 102 7.31 34.76 15.60
C TRP A 102 8.13 35.87 16.26
N TYR A 103 8.31 36.94 15.49
CA TYR A 103 9.09 38.11 15.85
C TYR A 103 8.18 39.32 15.76
N TRP A 104 8.31 40.25 16.70
CA TRP A 104 7.64 41.55 16.62
C TRP A 104 8.64 42.69 16.85
N ALA A 105 8.37 43.81 16.21
CA ALA A 105 9.11 45.06 16.39
C ALA A 105 8.09 46.21 16.42
N GLY A 106 8.13 47.01 17.48
CA GLY A 106 7.24 48.15 17.68
C GLY A 106 7.96 49.30 18.39
N SER A 107 7.23 50.38 18.67
CA SER A 107 7.73 51.52 19.45
C SER A 107 8.31 51.12 20.80
N ASP A 108 7.85 50.00 21.34
CA ASP A 108 8.12 49.54 22.69
C ASP A 108 9.26 48.49 22.74
N GLY A 109 9.88 48.21 21.58
CA GLY A 109 11.02 47.30 21.43
C GLY A 109 10.80 46.15 20.45
N THR A 110 11.75 45.21 20.46
CA THR A 110 11.69 43.97 19.69
C THR A 110 11.51 42.78 20.62
N GLY A 111 10.87 41.71 20.12
CA GLY A 111 10.73 40.49 20.89
C GLY A 111 10.62 39.24 20.04
N PHE A 112 10.75 38.11 20.73
CA PHE A 112 10.77 36.76 20.17
C PHE A 112 9.82 35.87 20.97
N GLY A 113 8.99 35.11 20.28
CA GLY A 113 8.11 34.11 20.87
C GLY A 113 8.24 32.78 20.16
N GLU A 114 8.27 31.70 20.94
CA GLU A 114 8.23 30.32 20.45
C GLU A 114 7.11 29.56 21.16
N VAL A 115 6.22 28.93 20.38
CA VAL A 115 5.14 28.08 20.89
C VAL A 115 5.20 26.75 20.13
N PRO A 116 5.17 25.59 20.82
CA PRO A 116 5.08 24.31 20.15
C PRO A 116 3.71 24.14 19.47
N ASP A 117 3.72 23.78 18.18
CA ASP A 117 2.57 23.34 17.40
C ASP A 117 2.70 21.82 17.19
N TYR A 118 1.71 21.03 17.61
CA TYR A 118 1.79 19.58 17.51
C TYR A 118 1.18 19.11 16.19
N ARG A 119 1.98 18.42 15.38
CA ARG A 119 1.53 17.83 14.12
C ARG A 119 1.49 16.32 14.22
N ASP A 120 0.43 15.73 13.69
CA ASP A 120 0.35 14.29 13.52
C ASP A 120 1.10 13.88 12.26
N LEU A 121 1.90 12.82 12.36
CA LEU A 121 2.68 12.26 11.26
C LEU A 121 2.26 10.80 11.03
N PRO A 122 1.16 10.56 10.29
CA PRO A 122 0.64 9.23 10.00
C PRO A 122 1.67 8.31 9.37
N ARG A 123 1.73 7.07 9.86
CA ARG A 123 2.65 6.04 9.36
C ARG A 123 2.00 4.67 9.37
N GLY A 124 1.62 4.17 8.20
CA GLY A 124 1.09 2.82 8.07
C GLY A 124 0.34 2.60 6.77
N PHE A 125 -0.72 1.78 6.82
CA PHE A 125 -1.49 1.44 5.63
C PHE A 125 -2.95 1.14 5.94
N THR A 126 -3.80 1.35 4.93
CA THR A 126 -5.17 0.87 4.86
C THR A 126 -5.25 -0.20 3.78
N VAL A 127 -5.92 -1.31 4.05
CA VAL A 127 -6.05 -2.41 3.10
C VAL A 127 -7.46 -2.99 3.06
N THR A 128 -7.85 -3.48 1.89
CA THR A 128 -9.07 -4.28 1.68
C THR A 128 -8.73 -5.44 0.73
N PRO A 129 -8.42 -6.63 1.26
CA PRO A 129 -8.14 -7.81 0.44
C PRO A 129 -9.41 -8.60 0.13
N GLN A 130 -9.47 -9.18 -1.06
CA GLN A 130 -10.56 -10.05 -1.53
C GLN A 130 -9.95 -11.26 -2.23
N LEU A 131 -10.47 -12.46 -2.02
CA LEU A 131 -10.09 -13.62 -2.82
C LEU A 131 -11.07 -13.75 -3.98
N THR A 132 -10.57 -14.10 -5.16
CA THR A 132 -11.43 -14.46 -6.29
C THR A 132 -10.65 -15.44 -7.17
N GLY A 133 -11.24 -16.59 -7.48
CA GLY A 133 -10.59 -17.60 -8.33
C GLY A 133 -9.20 -18.05 -7.84
N GLY A 134 -8.99 -18.12 -6.52
CA GLY A 134 -7.72 -18.54 -5.91
C GLY A 134 -6.61 -17.48 -5.90
N ARG A 135 -6.87 -16.25 -6.35
CA ARG A 135 -5.94 -15.11 -6.28
C ARG A 135 -6.44 -14.07 -5.29
N VAL A 136 -5.53 -13.26 -4.76
CA VAL A 136 -5.87 -12.13 -3.90
C VAL A 136 -5.88 -10.84 -4.69
N HIS A 137 -6.99 -10.11 -4.65
CA HIS A 137 -7.15 -8.74 -5.11
C HIS A 137 -7.06 -7.81 -3.90
N VAL A 138 -6.14 -6.86 -3.92
CA VAL A 138 -5.85 -6.00 -2.77
C VAL A 138 -5.91 -4.55 -3.17
N ARG A 139 -6.85 -3.81 -2.58
CA ARG A 139 -6.80 -2.35 -2.56
C ARG A 139 -5.99 -1.90 -1.36
N ILE A 140 -4.95 -1.11 -1.58
CA ILE A 140 -4.06 -0.67 -0.52
C ILE A 140 -3.68 0.81 -0.67
N THR A 141 -3.69 1.50 0.47
CA THR A 141 -3.10 2.82 0.64
C THR A 141 -1.99 2.71 1.65
N VAL A 142 -0.77 3.07 1.28
CA VAL A 142 0.37 3.18 2.20
C VAL A 142 0.68 4.66 2.36
N ARG A 143 0.82 5.13 3.60
CA ARG A 143 1.18 6.50 3.92
C ARG A 143 2.32 6.54 4.92
N ARG A 144 3.31 7.38 4.67
CA ARG A 144 4.44 7.59 5.56
C ARG A 144 4.80 9.07 5.57
N ASP A 145 4.52 9.69 6.70
CA ASP A 145 4.94 11.06 6.98
C ASP A 145 6.22 11.00 7.83
N ARG A 146 7.23 11.78 7.44
CA ARG A 146 8.50 11.89 8.14
C ARG A 146 8.92 13.35 8.18
N ARG A 147 9.38 13.80 9.34
CA ARG A 147 10.04 15.10 9.47
C ARG A 147 11.40 15.07 8.76
N ASP A 148 11.63 16.05 7.89
CA ASP A 148 12.93 16.36 7.31
C ASP A 148 13.30 17.81 7.65
N GLY A 149 14.05 17.97 8.75
CA GLY A 149 14.37 19.29 9.30
C GLY A 149 13.11 20.06 9.73
N ALA A 150 12.84 21.17 9.04
CA ALA A 150 11.64 22.00 9.24
C ALA A 150 10.45 21.55 8.39
N ASP A 151 10.69 20.75 7.35
CA ASP A 151 9.66 20.29 6.41
C ASP A 151 9.14 18.89 6.81
N ILE A 152 8.01 18.52 6.22
CA ILE A 152 7.41 17.18 6.34
C ILE A 152 7.40 16.54 4.96
N ASP A 153 8.14 15.45 4.83
CA ASP A 153 8.07 14.57 3.67
C ASP A 153 6.88 13.62 3.83
N THR A 154 5.99 13.64 2.84
CA THR A 154 4.83 12.74 2.78
C THR A 154 4.95 11.81 1.58
N ASP A 155 5.13 10.52 1.86
CA ASP A 155 5.06 9.46 0.86
C ASP A 155 3.68 8.82 0.89
N THR A 156 2.95 8.86 -0.23
CA THR A 156 1.65 8.19 -0.37
C THR A 156 1.61 7.29 -1.60
N LEU A 157 1.23 6.03 -1.39
CA LEU A 157 0.95 5.06 -2.45
C LEU A 157 -0.52 4.65 -2.35
N ILE A 158 -1.26 4.75 -3.46
CA ILE A 158 -2.62 4.23 -3.59
C ILE A 158 -2.63 3.31 -4.81
N THR A 159 -2.94 2.03 -4.61
CA THR A 159 -2.96 1.08 -5.71
C THR A 159 -3.95 -0.05 -5.46
N THR A 160 -4.30 -0.73 -6.55
CA THR A 160 -5.02 -2.00 -6.52
C THR A 160 -4.18 -3.02 -7.27
N VAL A 161 -3.85 -4.12 -6.60
CA VAL A 161 -2.98 -5.17 -7.14
C VAL A 161 -3.62 -6.54 -7.03
N THR A 162 -3.18 -7.46 -7.89
CA THR A 162 -3.59 -8.86 -7.85
C THR A 162 -2.36 -9.74 -7.80
N GLY A 163 -2.38 -10.76 -6.94
CA GLY A 163 -1.23 -11.64 -6.77
C GLY A 163 -1.60 -13.02 -6.22
N PRO A 164 -0.62 -13.94 -6.14
CA PRO A 164 -0.76 -15.17 -5.38
C PRO A 164 -0.74 -14.90 -3.87
N LEU A 165 -1.24 -15.86 -3.09
CA LEU A 165 -1.08 -15.88 -1.63
C LEU A 165 0.33 -16.35 -1.25
N GLY A 166 0.84 -15.90 -0.11
CA GLY A 166 2.10 -16.37 0.47
C GLY A 166 3.39 -15.77 -0.12
N GLU A 167 3.29 -14.99 -1.20
CA GLU A 167 4.44 -14.38 -1.87
C GLU A 167 4.52 -12.87 -1.67
N TRP A 168 5.73 -12.33 -1.64
CA TRP A 168 5.96 -10.89 -1.65
C TRP A 168 5.75 -10.33 -3.05
N LEU A 169 4.78 -9.43 -3.17
CA LEU A 169 4.49 -8.66 -4.37
C LEU A 169 5.08 -7.25 -4.22
N THR A 170 5.91 -6.84 -5.16
CA THR A 170 6.38 -5.45 -5.23
C THR A 170 5.24 -4.55 -5.74
N LEU A 171 4.86 -3.56 -4.94
CA LEU A 171 3.82 -2.60 -5.28
C LEU A 171 4.37 -1.35 -5.97
N ALA A 172 5.53 -0.89 -5.49
CA ALA A 172 6.18 0.31 -5.98
C ALA A 172 7.69 0.23 -5.74
N ARG A 173 8.44 0.89 -6.61
CA ARG A 173 9.87 1.14 -6.46
C ARG A 173 10.10 2.61 -6.76
N THR A 174 10.63 3.34 -5.80
CA THR A 174 11.01 4.75 -5.95
C THR A 174 12.53 4.83 -5.95
N GLY A 175 13.11 5.70 -6.75
CA GLY A 175 14.56 5.92 -6.82
C GLY A 175 14.87 7.07 -7.77
N THR A 176 16.01 7.72 -7.59
CA THR A 176 16.49 8.77 -8.50
C THR A 176 17.37 8.17 -9.58
N ASP A 177 16.93 8.24 -10.84
CA ASP A 177 17.75 7.92 -12.01
C ASP A 177 18.73 9.07 -12.27
N THR A 178 19.91 9.03 -11.64
CA THR A 178 20.97 9.99 -11.95
C THR A 178 21.68 9.57 -13.24
N GLY A 179 21.08 9.91 -14.38
CA GLY A 179 21.74 9.81 -15.69
C GLY A 179 22.80 10.90 -15.85
N ASP A 180 24.06 10.57 -15.57
CA ASP A 180 25.15 11.53 -15.68
C ASP A 180 25.82 11.45 -17.06
N ASN A 181 25.61 12.48 -17.88
CA ASN A 181 26.42 12.77 -19.05
C ASN A 181 27.19 14.05 -18.81
N ARG A 182 28.31 13.97 -18.07
CA ARG A 182 29.38 14.97 -18.12
C ARG A 182 30.70 14.36 -17.67
N LYS A 183 31.67 14.41 -18.59
CA LYS A 183 33.10 14.24 -18.32
C LYS A 183 33.52 15.16 -17.16
N ASN A 184 34.67 14.81 -16.55
CA ASN A 184 35.46 15.56 -15.55
C ASN A 184 34.95 15.56 -14.08
N VAL A 185 35.34 14.50 -13.37
CA VAL A 185 35.65 14.36 -11.93
C VAL A 185 34.76 15.12 -10.93
N LYS A 186 33.79 14.40 -10.33
CA LYS A 186 33.29 14.65 -8.98
C LYS A 186 33.01 13.32 -8.27
N THR A 187 33.39 13.24 -7.00
CA THR A 187 33.28 12.05 -6.15
C THR A 187 31.82 11.61 -6.01
N TRP A 188 31.51 10.39 -6.47
CA TRP A 188 30.18 9.81 -6.41
C TRP A 188 29.86 9.34 -4.98
N ARG A 189 29.03 10.11 -4.27
CA ARG A 189 28.15 9.51 -3.26
C ARG A 189 26.89 9.08 -4.00
N ALA A 190 26.78 7.79 -4.29
CA ALA A 190 25.52 7.20 -4.69
C ALA A 190 24.59 7.22 -3.46
N GLY A 191 23.94 8.36 -3.23
CA GLY A 191 22.84 8.49 -2.29
C GLY A 191 21.59 7.86 -2.90
N GLY A 192 21.61 6.53 -3.06
CA GLY A 192 20.45 5.79 -3.53
C GLY A 192 19.46 5.63 -2.38
N ASP A 193 18.64 6.64 -2.13
CA ASP A 193 17.41 6.50 -1.30
C ASP A 193 16.30 5.84 -2.12
N GLY A 194 16.68 4.83 -2.90
CA GLY A 194 15.72 4.00 -3.57
C GLY A 194 14.95 3.20 -2.53
N ARG A 195 13.64 3.08 -2.67
CA ARG A 195 12.78 2.34 -1.75
C ARG A 195 11.88 1.42 -2.54
N ARG A 196 11.59 0.26 -1.95
CA ARG A 196 10.66 -0.72 -2.49
C ARG A 196 9.57 -0.99 -1.48
N ILE A 197 8.33 -0.85 -1.92
CA ILE A 197 7.15 -1.16 -1.11
C ILE A 197 6.66 -2.53 -1.55
N GLU A 198 6.55 -3.46 -0.60
CA GLU A 198 6.15 -4.84 -0.86
C GLU A 198 5.00 -5.25 0.04
N LEU A 199 4.15 -6.12 -0.51
CA LEU A 199 2.94 -6.65 0.09
C LEU A 199 2.96 -8.16 0.04
N ARG A 200 2.60 -8.82 1.13
CA ARG A 200 2.31 -10.26 1.15
C ARG A 200 0.98 -10.49 1.84
N VAL A 201 0.18 -11.38 1.29
CA VAL A 201 -1.06 -11.83 1.92
C VAL A 201 -0.99 -13.32 2.16
N ASP A 202 -1.10 -13.72 3.42
CA ASP A 202 -1.15 -15.12 3.84
C ASP A 202 -2.59 -15.48 4.24
N ARG A 203 -3.06 -16.69 3.89
CA ARG A 203 -4.25 -17.31 4.49
C ARG A 203 -3.90 -17.83 5.90
N LEU A 204 -4.84 -17.80 6.84
CA LEU A 204 -4.63 -18.21 8.24
C LEU A 204 -5.45 -19.43 8.69
N ASP A 205 -6.15 -20.06 7.77
CA ASP A 205 -7.09 -21.16 7.96
C ASP A 205 -6.49 -22.55 7.69
#